data_AF-A0A371IAM0-F1
#
_entry.id   AF-A0A371IAM0-F1
#
_cell.length_a   1.000
_cell.length_b   1.000
_cell.length_c   1.000
_cell.angle_alpha   90.00
_cell.angle_beta   90.00
_cell.angle_gamma   90.00
#
_symmetry.space_group_name_H-M   'P 1'
#
loop_
_entity.id
_entity.type
_entity.pdbx_description
1 polymer ?
#
loop_
_entity_poly.entity_id
_entity_poly.type
_entity_poly.pdbx_seq_one_letter_code
_entity_poly.pdbx_strand_id
1 'polypeptide(L)' 'MPDLELAQPYELKFRLIHLLPKFHGLAGEDPYKHLKEFHVVYSMMRPQGIPQDCIKMKVFSFSLDGAVKD' A
#
# COMPACT_ATOMS: atom_id res chain seq x y z
N MET A 1 10.74 -5.18 -27.94
CA MET A 1 10.14 -4.20 -27.03
C MET A 1 9.69 -4.93 -25.78
N PRO A 2 10.54 -5.11 -24.75
CA PRO A 2 10.10 -5.73 -23.50
C PRO A 2 9.65 -4.61 -22.54
N ASP A 3 8.42 -4.13 -22.70
CA ASP A 3 7.78 -3.18 -21.77
C ASP A 3 6.46 -3.74 -21.17
N LEU A 4 6.15 -5.00 -21.46
CA LEU A 4 4.92 -5.67 -21.00
C LEU A 4 5.14 -6.64 -19.83
N GLU A 5 6.38 -7.13 -19.64
CA GLU A 5 6.85 -7.98 -18.51
C GLU A 5 6.53 -7.38 -17.14
N LEU A 6 6.72 -6.07 -17.10
CA LEU A 6 6.80 -5.30 -15.88
C LEU A 6 5.37 -4.83 -15.52
N ALA A 7 4.53 -4.40 -16.49
CA ALA A 7 3.16 -3.90 -16.28
C ALA A 7 2.21 -4.82 -15.48
N GLN A 8 2.27 -6.13 -15.73
CA GLN A 8 1.31 -7.10 -15.20
C GLN A 8 1.34 -7.24 -13.66
N PRO A 9 2.50 -7.43 -13.00
CA PRO A 9 2.55 -7.52 -11.54
C PRO A 9 2.27 -6.21 -10.82
N TYR A 10 2.32 -5.03 -11.46
CA TYR A 10 1.94 -3.78 -10.78
C TYR A 10 0.47 -3.42 -10.97
N GLU A 11 -0.13 -3.68 -12.13
CA GLU A 11 -1.58 -3.49 -12.32
C GLU A 11 -2.38 -4.41 -11.40
N LEU A 12 -1.96 -5.67 -11.26
CA LEU A 12 -2.61 -6.63 -10.35
C LEU A 12 -2.50 -6.19 -8.87
N LYS A 13 -1.40 -5.51 -8.50
CA LYS A 13 -1.22 -4.92 -7.16
C LYS A 13 -2.05 -3.67 -6.96
N PHE A 14 -2.19 -2.85 -7.99
CA PHE A 14 -3.06 -1.67 -7.95
C PHE A 14 -4.52 -2.07 -7.75
N ARG A 15 -4.94 -3.18 -8.36
CA ARG A 15 -6.27 -3.76 -8.14
C ARG A 15 -6.52 -4.15 -6.69
N LEU A 16 -5.52 -4.39 -5.86
CA LEU A 16 -5.68 -4.76 -4.45
C LEU A 16 -5.56 -3.55 -3.49
N ILE A 17 -5.29 -2.35 -4.00
CA ILE A 17 -5.15 -1.12 -3.19
C ILE A 17 -6.43 -0.79 -2.43
N HIS A 18 -7.60 -1.15 -2.96
CA HIS A 18 -8.88 -0.95 -2.27
C HIS A 18 -9.02 -1.78 -0.98
N LEU A 19 -8.19 -2.81 -0.80
CA LEU A 19 -8.16 -3.63 0.42
C LEU A 19 -7.20 -3.06 1.48
N LEU A 20 -6.44 -2.01 1.16
CA LEU A 20 -5.58 -1.36 2.15
C LEU A 20 -6.45 -0.70 3.22
N PRO A 21 -6.04 -0.81 4.50
CA PRO A 21 -6.67 -0.01 5.54
C PRO A 21 -6.49 1.48 5.20
N LYS A 22 -7.50 2.27 5.54
CA LYS A 22 -7.52 3.72 5.34
C LYS A 22 -7.30 4.41 6.68
N PHE A 23 -6.39 5.38 6.70
CA PHE A 23 -6.10 6.22 7.85
C PHE A 23 -6.35 7.67 7.49
N HIS A 24 -7.30 8.29 8.18
CA HIS A 24 -7.78 9.65 7.90
C HIS A 24 -7.14 10.71 8.82
N GLY A 25 -6.35 10.27 9.81
CA GLY A 25 -5.71 11.14 10.80
C GLY A 25 -6.70 11.74 11.80
N LEU A 26 -7.86 11.12 12.01
CA LEU A 26 -8.86 11.61 12.95
C LEU A 26 -8.42 11.33 14.40
N ALA A 27 -8.85 12.16 15.35
CA ALA A 27 -8.48 12.03 16.77
C ALA A 27 -8.89 10.69 17.42
N GLY A 28 -9.78 9.92 16.80
CA GLY A 28 -10.19 8.58 17.25
C GLY A 28 -9.47 7.43 16.54
N GLU A 29 -8.62 7.70 15.55
CA GLU A 29 -7.83 6.68 14.86
C GLU A 29 -6.48 6.49 15.54
N ASP A 30 -6.06 5.24 15.69
CA ASP A 30 -4.79 4.86 16.30
C ASP A 30 -3.72 4.63 15.21
N PRO A 31 -2.65 5.44 15.15
CA PRO A 31 -1.59 5.27 14.16
C PRO A 31 -0.86 3.93 14.26
N TYR A 32 -0.69 3.39 15.46
CA TYR A 32 -0.04 2.09 15.68
C TYR A 32 -0.92 0.93 15.24
N LYS A 33 -2.23 1.03 15.44
CA LYS A 33 -3.20 0.05 14.92
C LYS A 33 -3.15 0.04 13.39
N HIS A 34 -3.18 1.22 12.77
CA HIS A 34 -3.07 1.34 11.30
C HIS A 34 -1.78 0.71 10.76
N LEU A 35 -0.64 0.98 11.38
CA LEU A 35 0.64 0.39 10.97
C LEU A 35 0.63 -1.15 11.03
N LYS A 36 0.00 -1.74 12.06
CA LYS A 36 -0.14 -3.19 12.18
C LYS A 36 -1.05 -3.76 11.07
N GLU A 37 -2.21 -3.16 10.85
CA GLU A 37 -3.16 -3.59 9.81
C GLU A 37 -2.54 -3.44 8.41
N PHE A 38 -1.87 -2.32 8.15
CA PHE A 38 -1.14 -2.09 6.91
C PHE A 38 -0.07 -3.15 6.69
N HIS A 39 0.72 -3.49 7.71
CA HIS A 39 1.78 -4.50 7.59
C HIS A 39 1.22 -5.88 7.22
N VAL A 40 0.10 -6.29 7.83
CA VAL A 40 -0.55 -7.58 7.53
C VAL A 40 -1.03 -7.61 6.09
N VAL A 41 -1.77 -6.58 5.66
CA VAL A 41 -2.33 -6.49 4.31
C VAL A 41 -1.23 -6.39 3.24
N TYR A 42 -0.21 -5.55 3.47
CA TYR A 42 0.95 -5.43 2.59
C TYR A 42 1.73 -6.74 2.45
N SER A 43 1.87 -7.50 3.54
CA SER A 43 2.56 -8.79 3.53
C SER A 43 1.80 -9.85 2.72
N MET A 44 0.46 -9.81 2.71
CA MET A 44 -0.36 -10.67 1.85
C MET A 44 -0.28 -10.29 0.37
N MET A 45 -0.08 -9.01 0.07
CA MET A 45 0.06 -8.51 -1.31
C MET A 45 1.50 -8.54 -1.83
N ARG A 46 2.44 -9.06 -1.04
CA ARG A 46 3.88 -8.96 -1.31
C ARG A 46 4.27 -9.80 -2.55
N PRO A 47 4.77 -9.18 -3.62
CA PRO A 47 5.41 -9.93 -4.71
C PRO A 47 6.77 -10.46 -4.26
N GLN A 48 7.06 -11.71 -4.59
CA GLN A 48 8.42 -12.24 -4.44
C GLN A 48 9.33 -11.60 -5.50
N GLY A 49 10.51 -11.12 -5.11
CA GLY A 49 11.54 -10.67 -6.06
C GLY A 49 11.57 -9.19 -6.44
N ILE A 50 10.83 -8.30 -5.77
CA ILE A 50 10.88 -6.84 -6.04
C ILE A 50 11.44 -6.07 -4.84
N PRO A 51 12.33 -5.07 -5.05
CA PRO A 51 12.84 -4.21 -3.98
C PRO A 51 11.71 -3.57 -3.16
N GLN A 52 11.74 -3.79 -1.85
CA GLN A 52 10.58 -3.67 -0.99
C GLN A 52 10.29 -2.21 -0.59
N ASP A 53 11.32 -1.40 -0.41
CA ASP A 53 11.19 -0.06 0.18
C ASP A 53 10.45 0.94 -0.71
N CYS A 54 10.76 1.00 -2.00
CA CYS A 54 10.11 1.94 -2.93
C CYS A 54 8.61 1.63 -3.11
N ILE A 55 8.25 0.35 -3.13
CA ILE A 55 6.86 -0.10 -3.26
C ILE A 55 6.12 0.08 -1.95
N LYS A 56 6.73 -0.27 -0.82
CA LYS A 56 6.14 -0.09 0.51
C LYS A 56 5.77 1.37 0.74
N MET A 57 6.66 2.30 0.38
CA MET A 57 6.41 3.73 0.53
C MET A 57 5.24 4.21 -0.34
N LYS A 58 5.20 3.81 -1.63
CA LYS A 58 4.05 4.12 -2.51
C LYS A 58 2.73 3.53 -2.00
N VAL A 59 2.73 2.29 -1.54
CA VAL A 59 1.53 1.60 -1.02
C VAL A 59 1.06 2.21 0.30
N PHE A 60 1.99 2.64 1.15
CA PHE A 60 1.67 3.35 2.38
C PHE A 60 0.96 4.68 2.08
N SER A 61 1.41 5.43 1.06
CA SER A 61 0.73 6.65 0.64
C SER A 61 -0.73 6.43 0.22
N PHE A 62 -1.08 5.27 -0.34
CA PHE A 62 -2.48 4.93 -0.68
C PHE A 62 -3.34 4.58 0.54
N SER A 63 -2.70 4.14 1.62
CA SER A 63 -3.36 3.87 2.91
C SER A 63 -3.70 5.14 3.67
N LEU A 64 -3.07 6.27 3.33
CA LEU A 64 -3.39 7.58 3.89
C LEU A 64 -4.56 8.21 3.11
N ASP A 65 -5.44 8.87 3.85
CA ASP A 65 -6.62 9.54 3.33
C ASP A 65 -6.89 10.84 4.11
N GLY A 66 -7.82 11.66 3.62
CA GLY A 66 -8.16 12.92 4.28
C GLY A 66 -6.99 13.91 4.45
N ALA A 67 -6.96 14.61 5.59
CA ALA A 67 -6.04 15.71 5.88
C ALA A 67 -4.56 15.32 6.06
N VAL A 68 -4.23 14.04 5.93
CA VAL A 68 -2.86 13.50 6.07
C VAL A 68 -2.12 13.46 4.73
N LYS A 69 -2.79 13.83 3.63
CA LYS A 69 -2.25 13.74 2.26
C LYS A 69 -1.58 15.03 1.76
N ASP A 70 -1.51 16.08 2.57
CA ASP A 70 -0.92 17.40 2.25
C ASP A 70 0.46 17.59 2.88
#